data_AF-A0A349Z1U6-F1
#
_entry.id   AF-A0A349Z1U6-F1
#
_cell.length_a   1.000
_cell.length_b   1.000
_cell.length_c   1.000
_cell.angle_alpha   90.00
_cell.angle_beta   90.00
_cell.angle_gamma   90.00
#
_symmetry.space_group_name_H-M   'P 1'
#
loop_
_entity.id
_entity.type
_entity.pdbx_description
1 polymer ?
#
loop_
_entity_poly.entity_id
_entity_poly.type
_entity_poly.pdbx_seq_one_letter_code
_entity_poly.pdbx_strand_id
1 'polypeptide(L)'
;MNIKYVVELSENERSQLMELVSKGKSSARQLKRANILLMADVMKPHQDKDISDALNVGTSTIYRTKKRFVEDGLSEALSEGARPGMPRKLDANQDALLIALACSQPPQGLCRWTLTLLADKLVSLSDVETISKASRVDYEYKRVSVANIFMFFDRHKGWRKAKVTPAKKAEDFAQCMKELVDEHYPDADKIHVVMDNYSTHKAGSLYKAFKPEEALRILNRLEFHYTPKHASWLNMVEIEIGNMNQQCLDRRIPTWDKLQSELVAWEKLRNEARATIKWMFNVDAARKKLTRAYEKLNQS
;
A
#
# COMPACT_ATOMS: atom_id res chain seq x y z
N MET A 1 -24.45 -20.74 -17.20
CA MET A 1 -23.74 -22.03 -17.14
C MET A 1 -22.37 -21.79 -16.51
N ASN A 2 -22.05 -22.39 -15.37
CA ASN A 2 -20.68 -22.38 -14.84
C ASN A 2 -19.87 -23.39 -15.65
N ILE A 3 -19.20 -22.91 -16.71
CA ILE A 3 -18.30 -23.75 -17.51
C ILE A 3 -17.15 -24.16 -16.60
N LYS A 4 -17.01 -25.47 -16.36
CA LYS A 4 -15.94 -26.04 -15.54
C LYS A 4 -14.82 -26.50 -16.47
N TYR A 5 -13.69 -25.79 -16.46
CA TYR A 5 -12.49 -26.20 -17.21
C TYR A 5 -11.79 -27.33 -16.45
N VAL A 6 -11.69 -28.49 -17.08
CA VAL A 6 -11.01 -29.68 -16.55
C VAL A 6 -9.59 -29.68 -17.07
N VAL A 7 -8.60 -29.81 -16.19
CA VAL A 7 -7.18 -29.84 -16.56
C VAL A 7 -6.73 -31.28 -16.65
N GLU A 8 -6.37 -31.73 -17.84
CA GLU A 8 -5.79 -33.05 -18.08
C GLU A 8 -4.38 -32.85 -18.64
N LEU A 9 -3.37 -33.12 -17.82
CA LEU A 9 -1.98 -32.97 -18.21
C LEU A 9 -1.45 -34.26 -18.85
N SER A 10 -0.89 -34.15 -20.05
CA SER A 10 -0.08 -35.22 -20.63
C SER A 10 1.18 -35.47 -19.80
N GLU A 11 1.81 -36.64 -19.96
CA GLU A 11 3.07 -36.96 -19.27
C GLU A 11 4.19 -35.96 -19.58
N ASN A 12 4.23 -35.46 -20.81
CA ASN A 12 5.19 -34.44 -21.23
C ASN A 12 4.92 -33.10 -20.54
N GLU A 13 3.68 -32.60 -20.57
CA GLU A 13 3.32 -31.33 -19.91
C GLU A 13 3.52 -31.38 -18.40
N ARG A 14 3.20 -32.52 -17.77
CA ARG A 14 3.45 -32.75 -16.36
C ARG A 14 4.93 -32.69 -16.03
N SER A 15 5.76 -33.36 -16.83
CA SER A 15 7.22 -33.37 -16.67
C SER A 15 7.81 -31.96 -16.83
N GLN A 16 7.36 -31.21 -17.85
CA GLN A 16 7.75 -29.82 -18.07
C GLN A 16 7.38 -28.92 -16.89
N LEU A 17 6.16 -29.05 -16.36
CA LEU A 17 5.69 -28.29 -15.20
C LEU A 17 6.49 -28.63 -13.93
N MET A 18 6.77 -29.90 -13.67
CA MET A 18 7.60 -30.33 -12.54
C MET A 18 9.04 -29.83 -12.66
N GLU A 19 9.61 -29.84 -13.86
CA GLU A 19 10.94 -29.29 -14.12
C GLU A 19 10.97 -27.77 -13.92
N LEU A 20 9.95 -27.06 -14.41
CA LEU A 20 9.81 -25.61 -14.23
C LEU A 20 9.75 -25.23 -12.75
N VAL A 21 8.94 -25.95 -11.96
CA VAL A 21 8.79 -25.71 -10.52
C VAL A 21 10.06 -26.06 -9.76
N SER A 22 10.74 -27.16 -10.09
CA SER A 22 11.94 -27.59 -9.37
C SER A 22 13.16 -26.70 -9.64
N LYS A 23 13.33 -26.18 -10.86
CA LYS A 23 14.43 -25.27 -11.21
C LYS A 23 14.33 -23.91 -10.52
N GLY A 24 13.12 -23.41 -10.26
CA GLY A 24 12.88 -22.13 -9.56
C GLY A 24 13.40 -20.86 -10.25
N LYS A 25 13.87 -20.94 -11.51
CA LYS A 25 14.44 -19.81 -12.27
C LYS A 25 13.42 -18.98 -13.05
N SER A 26 12.13 -19.29 -12.96
CA SER A 26 11.05 -18.61 -13.68
C SER A 26 10.36 -17.54 -12.83
N SER A 27 9.57 -16.66 -13.45
CA SER A 27 8.86 -15.62 -12.70
C SER A 27 7.90 -16.23 -11.67
N ALA A 28 7.71 -15.55 -10.53
CA ALA A 28 6.81 -16.02 -9.46
C ALA A 28 5.38 -16.30 -9.96
N ARG A 29 4.92 -15.56 -10.98
CA ARG A 29 3.62 -15.76 -11.59
C ARG A 29 3.56 -17.01 -12.46
N GLN A 30 4.58 -17.28 -13.27
CA GLN A 30 4.71 -18.53 -14.03
C GLN A 30 4.73 -19.74 -13.10
N LEU A 31 5.54 -19.69 -12.04
CA LEU A 31 5.61 -20.75 -11.04
C LEU A 31 4.27 -20.97 -10.34
N LYS A 32 3.54 -19.90 -10.00
CA LYS A 32 2.18 -20.01 -9.44
C LYS A 32 1.22 -20.71 -10.40
N ARG A 33 1.21 -20.31 -11.68
CA ARG A 33 0.33 -20.94 -12.68
C ARG A 33 0.69 -22.41 -12.93
N ALA A 34 1.98 -22.72 -12.95
CA ALA A 34 2.46 -24.09 -13.07
C ALA A 34 1.98 -24.98 -11.92
N ASN A 35 2.11 -24.49 -10.68
CA ASN A 35 1.59 -25.19 -9.50
C ASN A 35 0.06 -25.32 -9.53
N ILE A 36 -0.68 -24.31 -10.01
CA ILE A 36 -2.13 -24.41 -10.19
C ILE A 36 -2.48 -25.57 -11.13
N LEU A 37 -1.81 -25.68 -12.28
CA LEU A 37 -2.08 -26.75 -13.24
C LEU A 37 -1.73 -28.14 -12.69
N LEU A 38 -0.59 -28.27 -12.00
CA LEU A 38 -0.17 -29.53 -11.36
C LEU A 38 -1.16 -30.00 -10.29
N MET A 39 -1.76 -29.07 -9.52
CA MET A 39 -2.75 -29.39 -8.51
C MET A 39 -4.17 -29.56 -9.07
N ALA A 40 -4.49 -28.93 -10.20
CA ALA A 40 -5.80 -29.01 -10.84
C ALA A 40 -5.96 -30.25 -11.74
N ASP A 41 -4.87 -30.98 -11.97
CA ASP A 41 -4.81 -32.13 -12.85
C ASP A 41 -5.70 -33.29 -12.38
N VAL A 42 -6.40 -33.92 -13.33
CA VAL A 42 -7.36 -35.00 -13.06
C VAL A 42 -6.76 -36.22 -12.37
N MET A 43 -5.45 -36.49 -12.49
CA MET A 43 -4.81 -37.59 -11.77
C MET A 43 -4.61 -37.31 -10.27
N LYS A 44 -4.65 -36.04 -9.86
CA LYS A 44 -4.63 -35.61 -8.44
C LYS A 44 -5.64 -34.47 -8.25
N PRO A 45 -6.95 -34.75 -8.31
CA PRO A 45 -7.96 -33.71 -8.42
C PRO A 45 -8.15 -33.01 -7.08
N HIS A 46 -7.45 -31.90 -6.87
CA HIS A 46 -7.74 -30.97 -5.78
C HIS A 46 -8.92 -30.06 -6.14
N GLN A 47 -9.75 -29.69 -5.16
CA GLN A 47 -10.77 -28.67 -5.41
C GLN A 47 -10.13 -27.30 -5.52
N ASP A 48 -10.76 -26.38 -6.27
CA ASP A 48 -10.24 -25.02 -6.45
C ASP A 48 -10.02 -24.28 -5.11
N LYS A 49 -10.78 -24.66 -4.06
CA LYS A 49 -10.57 -24.16 -2.69
C LYS A 49 -9.24 -24.65 -2.09
N ASP A 50 -8.94 -25.94 -2.22
CA ASP A 50 -7.69 -26.51 -1.72
C ASP A 50 -6.47 -25.91 -2.44
N ILE A 51 -6.59 -25.69 -3.76
CA ILE A 51 -5.56 -25.03 -4.58
C ILE A 51 -5.37 -23.56 -4.15
N SER A 52 -6.48 -22.86 -3.88
CA SER A 52 -6.47 -21.48 -3.38
C SER A 52 -5.71 -21.37 -2.06
N ASP A 53 -6.02 -22.26 -1.12
CA ASP A 53 -5.43 -22.26 0.22
C ASP A 53 -3.95 -22.67 0.18
N ALA A 54 -3.59 -23.69 -0.61
CA ALA A 54 -2.20 -24.15 -0.74
C ALA A 54 -1.27 -23.14 -1.43
N LEU A 55 -1.76 -22.41 -2.45
CA LEU A 55 -0.94 -21.49 -3.25
C LEU A 55 -1.12 -20.01 -2.90
N ASN A 56 -2.04 -19.70 -1.97
CA ASN A 56 -2.44 -18.35 -1.60
C ASN A 56 -2.76 -17.49 -2.85
N VAL A 57 -3.74 -17.94 -3.63
CA VAL A 57 -4.21 -17.31 -4.87
C VAL A 57 -5.73 -17.28 -4.92
N GLY A 58 -6.32 -16.21 -5.46
CA GLY A 58 -7.77 -16.14 -5.61
C GLY A 58 -8.31 -17.17 -6.61
N THR A 59 -9.52 -17.66 -6.37
CA THR A 59 -10.25 -18.62 -7.23
C THR A 59 -10.39 -18.14 -8.68
N SER A 60 -10.48 -16.83 -8.91
CA SER A 60 -10.49 -16.23 -10.24
C SER A 60 -9.19 -16.43 -11.03
N THR A 61 -8.05 -16.49 -10.34
CA THR A 61 -6.75 -16.79 -10.96
C THR A 61 -6.70 -18.26 -11.36
N ILE A 62 -7.15 -19.15 -10.49
CA ILE A 62 -7.25 -20.60 -10.76
C ILE A 62 -8.13 -20.83 -11.98
N TYR A 63 -9.34 -20.26 -12.00
CA TYR A 63 -10.26 -20.33 -13.12
C TYR A 63 -9.62 -19.85 -14.44
N ARG A 64 -8.99 -18.66 -14.44
CA ARG A 64 -8.35 -18.10 -15.65
C ARG A 64 -7.18 -18.95 -16.15
N THR A 65 -6.39 -19.51 -15.24
CA THR A 65 -5.27 -20.39 -15.58
C THR A 65 -5.77 -21.70 -16.17
N LYS A 66 -6.77 -22.34 -15.57
CA LYS A 66 -7.42 -23.55 -16.10
C LYS A 66 -8.05 -23.28 -17.47
N LYS A 67 -8.78 -22.16 -17.60
CA LYS A 67 -9.39 -21.72 -18.86
C LYS A 67 -8.36 -21.58 -19.98
N ARG A 68 -7.30 -20.80 -19.76
CA ARG A 68 -6.22 -20.60 -20.76
C ARG A 68 -5.52 -21.89 -21.12
N PHE A 69 -5.29 -22.78 -20.16
CA PHE A 69 -4.69 -24.07 -20.46
C PHE A 69 -5.59 -24.90 -21.39
N VAL A 70 -6.89 -24.97 -21.09
CA VAL A 70 -7.84 -25.76 -21.89
C VAL A 70 -8.10 -25.15 -23.27
N GLU A 71 -8.17 -23.82 -23.38
CA GLU A 71 -8.48 -23.15 -24.65
C GLU A 71 -7.24 -22.90 -25.52
N ASP A 72 -6.10 -22.56 -24.91
CA ASP A 72 -4.91 -22.02 -25.60
C ASP A 72 -3.64 -22.87 -25.38
N GLY A 73 -3.69 -23.89 -24.52
CA GLY A 73 -2.59 -24.82 -24.24
C GLY A 73 -1.59 -24.35 -23.17
N LEU A 74 -0.60 -25.21 -22.88
CA LEU A 74 0.37 -25.02 -21.80
C LEU A 74 1.21 -23.74 -21.94
N SER A 75 1.71 -23.46 -23.15
CA SER A 75 2.55 -22.28 -23.39
C SER A 75 1.82 -20.98 -23.04
N GLU A 76 0.56 -20.84 -23.49
CA GLU A 76 -0.25 -19.64 -23.25
C GLU A 76 -0.78 -19.53 -21.81
N ALA A 77 -1.03 -20.67 -21.16
CA ALA A 77 -1.33 -20.68 -19.73
C ALA A 77 -0.16 -20.09 -18.92
N LEU A 78 1.08 -20.37 -19.31
CA LEU A 78 2.29 -19.90 -18.63
C LEU A 78 2.74 -18.51 -19.10
N SER A 79 2.42 -18.08 -20.32
CA SER A 79 2.89 -16.81 -20.90
C SER A 79 2.22 -15.56 -20.26
N GLU A 80 2.94 -14.44 -20.25
CA GLU A 80 2.31 -13.11 -20.25
C GLU A 80 2.48 -12.53 -21.64
N GLY A 81 1.42 -12.58 -22.45
CA GLY A 81 1.42 -11.91 -23.76
C GLY A 81 1.78 -10.43 -23.63
N ALA A 82 2.44 -9.90 -24.66
CA ALA A 82 2.73 -8.47 -24.76
C ALA A 82 1.41 -7.69 -24.60
N ARG A 83 1.39 -6.68 -23.74
CA ARG A 83 0.28 -5.73 -23.66
C ARG A 83 0.62 -4.60 -24.62
N PRO A 84 0.17 -4.62 -25.89
CA PRO A 84 0.36 -3.46 -26.74
C PRO A 84 -0.32 -2.27 -26.06
N GLY A 85 0.44 -1.22 -25.82
CA GLY A 85 -0.13 0.05 -25.38
C GLY A 85 -1.14 0.55 -26.41
N MET A 86 -1.98 1.52 -26.02
CA MET A 86 -2.89 2.14 -26.98
C MET A 86 -2.06 2.71 -28.15
N PRO A 87 -2.38 2.38 -29.41
CA PRO A 87 -1.69 2.96 -30.55
C PRO A 87 -1.84 4.49 -30.53
N ARG A 88 -0.79 5.21 -30.95
CA ARG A 88 -0.83 6.67 -31.02
C ARG A 88 -1.93 7.11 -31.98
N LYS A 89 -2.72 8.09 -31.57
CA LYS A 89 -3.83 8.63 -32.37
C LYS A 89 -3.43 9.84 -33.22
N LEU A 90 -2.33 10.51 -32.87
CA LEU A 90 -1.77 11.63 -33.62
C LEU A 90 -0.41 11.25 -34.18
N ASP A 91 -0.14 11.70 -35.40
CA ASP A 91 1.19 11.66 -35.99
C ASP A 91 2.05 12.86 -35.54
N ALA A 92 3.33 12.87 -35.91
CA ALA A 92 4.27 13.90 -35.49
C ALA A 92 3.93 15.31 -36.01
N ASN A 93 3.31 15.42 -37.17
CA ASN A 93 2.92 16.70 -37.76
C ASN A 93 1.67 17.25 -37.07
N GLN A 94 0.72 16.38 -36.74
CA GLN A 94 -0.47 16.72 -35.98
C GLN A 94 -0.13 17.15 -34.54
N ASP A 95 0.85 16.49 -33.90
CA ASP A 95 1.38 16.91 -32.59
C ASP A 95 2.01 18.30 -32.65
N ALA A 96 2.84 18.57 -33.66
CA ALA A 96 3.47 19.88 -33.86
C ALA A 96 2.42 20.99 -34.10
N LEU A 97 1.39 20.69 -34.90
CA LEU A 97 0.27 21.60 -35.16
C LEU A 97 -0.52 21.90 -33.88
N LEU A 98 -0.81 20.88 -33.06
CA LEU A 98 -1.49 21.06 -31.78
C LEU A 98 -0.71 21.96 -30.81
N ILE A 99 0.61 21.76 -30.72
CA ILE A 99 1.50 22.57 -29.88
C ILE A 99 1.51 24.02 -30.36
N ALA A 100 1.66 24.23 -31.67
CA ALA A 100 1.65 25.56 -32.26
C ALA A 100 0.32 26.30 -32.00
N LEU A 101 -0.82 25.60 -32.15
CA LEU A 101 -2.14 26.15 -31.82
C LEU A 101 -2.24 26.53 -30.34
N ALA A 102 -1.83 25.65 -29.43
CA ALA A 102 -1.90 25.91 -27.99
C ALA A 102 -1.04 27.11 -27.54
N CYS A 103 0.07 27.38 -28.24
CA CYS A 103 0.96 28.52 -27.98
C CYS A 103 0.54 29.82 -28.69
N SER A 104 -0.48 29.78 -29.55
CA SER A 104 -0.98 30.96 -30.27
C SER A 104 -1.98 31.76 -29.43
N GLN A 105 -2.36 32.95 -29.90
CA GLN A 105 -3.43 33.71 -29.25
C GLN A 105 -4.77 32.97 -29.39
N PRO A 106 -5.56 32.87 -28.31
CA PRO A 106 -6.89 32.29 -28.36
C PRO A 106 -7.85 33.13 -29.22
N PRO A 107 -8.96 32.54 -29.69
CA PRO A 107 -9.99 33.27 -30.42
C PRO A 107 -10.51 34.50 -29.65
N GLN A 108 -10.94 35.52 -30.39
CA GLN A 108 -11.38 36.80 -29.82
C GLN A 108 -12.46 36.61 -28.74
N GLY A 109 -12.29 37.30 -27.61
CA GLY A 109 -13.20 37.22 -26.46
C GLY A 109 -12.85 36.13 -25.44
N LEU A 110 -11.75 35.39 -25.63
CA LEU A 110 -11.30 34.35 -24.70
C LEU A 110 -9.88 34.61 -24.20
N CYS A 111 -9.65 34.39 -22.90
CA CYS A 111 -8.34 34.61 -22.29
C CYS A 111 -7.36 33.44 -22.52
N ARG A 112 -7.83 32.27 -23.00
CA ARG A 112 -7.01 31.07 -23.21
C ARG A 112 -7.65 30.08 -24.18
N TRP A 113 -6.82 29.23 -24.78
CA TRP A 113 -7.27 28.03 -25.49
C TRP A 113 -7.86 27.02 -24.51
N THR A 114 -9.11 26.61 -24.73
CA THR A 114 -9.70 25.48 -24.00
C THR A 114 -9.45 24.19 -24.78
N LEU A 115 -9.48 23.03 -24.10
CA LEU A 115 -9.29 21.74 -24.77
C LEU A 115 -10.35 21.50 -25.86
N THR A 116 -11.58 21.97 -25.66
CA THR A 116 -12.65 21.91 -26.67
C THR A 116 -12.27 22.74 -27.89
N LEU A 117 -11.82 23.98 -27.69
CA LEU A 117 -11.44 24.86 -28.81
C LEU A 117 -10.20 24.36 -29.54
N LEU A 118 -9.22 23.78 -28.84
CA LEU A 118 -8.05 23.17 -29.48
C LEU A 118 -8.43 21.91 -30.26
N ALA A 119 -9.29 21.06 -29.70
CA ALA A 119 -9.77 19.87 -30.39
C ALA A 119 -10.55 20.25 -31.65
N ASP A 120 -11.53 21.15 -31.54
CA ASP A 120 -12.33 21.62 -32.67
C ASP A 120 -11.46 22.31 -33.73
N LYS A 121 -10.48 23.11 -33.30
CA LYS A 121 -9.58 23.81 -34.21
C LYS A 121 -8.60 22.86 -34.88
N LEU A 122 -8.06 21.86 -34.17
CA LEU A 122 -7.17 20.85 -34.74
C LEU A 122 -7.90 19.94 -35.73
N VAL A 123 -9.14 19.53 -35.41
CA VAL A 123 -10.02 18.80 -36.34
C VAL A 123 -10.31 19.65 -37.59
N SER A 124 -10.48 20.97 -37.45
CA SER A 124 -10.69 21.85 -38.61
C SER A 124 -9.45 22.07 -39.49
N LEU A 125 -8.25 21.73 -38.99
CA LEU A 125 -6.97 22.01 -39.64
C LEU A 125 -6.18 20.73 -40.01
N SER A 126 -6.73 19.54 -39.75
CA SER A 126 -6.09 18.26 -40.01
C SER A 126 -7.11 17.18 -40.36
N ASP A 127 -6.65 16.05 -40.89
CA ASP A 127 -7.52 14.93 -41.29
C ASP A 127 -7.97 14.05 -40.11
N VAL A 128 -7.88 14.54 -38.87
CA VAL A 128 -8.30 13.81 -37.67
C VAL A 128 -9.82 13.92 -37.51
N GLU A 129 -10.55 12.82 -37.74
CA GLU A 129 -12.03 12.80 -37.68
C GLU A 129 -12.59 13.19 -36.30
N THR A 130 -12.03 12.62 -35.23
CA THR A 130 -12.46 12.93 -33.86
C THR A 130 -11.29 12.87 -32.90
N ILE A 131 -11.10 13.96 -32.16
CA ILE A 131 -10.27 13.95 -30.96
C ILE A 131 -11.23 13.74 -29.81
N SER A 132 -11.27 12.53 -29.27
CA SER A 132 -12.06 12.27 -28.08
C SER A 132 -11.67 13.31 -27.05
N LYS A 133 -12.67 14.04 -26.50
CA LYS A 133 -12.53 14.61 -25.18
C LYS A 133 -12.02 13.44 -24.34
N ALA A 134 -10.76 13.46 -23.93
CA ALA A 134 -10.43 12.66 -22.77
C ALA A 134 -11.49 13.12 -21.77
N SER A 135 -12.37 12.22 -21.34
CA SER A 135 -13.06 12.42 -20.09
C SER A 135 -11.94 12.41 -19.05
N ARG A 136 -11.21 13.52 -18.98
CA ARG A 136 -10.84 14.09 -17.72
C ARG A 136 -12.19 14.32 -17.08
N VAL A 137 -12.64 13.31 -16.35
CA VAL A 137 -13.15 13.61 -15.02
C VAL A 137 -12.07 14.53 -14.49
N ASP A 138 -12.35 15.82 -14.49
CA ASP A 138 -11.54 16.72 -13.71
C ASP A 138 -11.62 16.08 -12.32
N TYR A 139 -10.52 15.47 -11.90
CA TYR A 139 -10.24 15.37 -10.49
C TYR A 139 -10.02 16.81 -10.07
N GLU A 140 -11.08 17.62 -10.08
CA GLU A 140 -11.13 18.79 -9.26
C GLU A 140 -11.03 18.21 -7.86
N TYR A 141 -9.79 18.08 -7.42
CA TYR A 141 -9.45 17.57 -6.13
C TYR A 141 -9.91 18.62 -5.16
N LYS A 142 -11.19 18.56 -4.82
CA LYS A 142 -11.70 19.27 -3.68
C LYS A 142 -11.16 18.53 -2.47
N ARG A 143 -9.99 18.95 -1.99
CA ARG A 143 -9.47 18.55 -0.68
C ARG A 143 -10.53 18.96 0.34
N VAL A 144 -11.40 18.02 0.72
CA VAL A 144 -12.42 18.26 1.74
C VAL A 144 -11.73 18.58 3.06
N SER A 145 -10.72 17.77 3.41
CA SER A 145 -9.84 18.01 4.56
C SER A 145 -8.57 17.15 4.44
N VAL A 146 -7.66 17.32 5.40
CA VAL A 146 -6.57 16.38 5.66
C VAL A 146 -6.89 15.71 6.99
N ALA A 147 -6.75 14.38 7.05
CA ALA A 147 -6.79 13.65 8.30
C ALA A 147 -5.36 13.30 8.72
N ASN A 148 -5.09 13.37 10.01
CA ASN A 148 -3.90 12.80 10.62
C ASN A 148 -4.27 11.47 11.28
N ILE A 149 -3.33 10.53 11.33
CA ILE A 149 -3.51 9.26 12.04
C ILE A 149 -2.31 9.05 12.95
N PHE A 150 -2.56 8.98 14.26
CA PHE A 150 -1.59 8.47 15.22
C PHE A 150 -1.65 6.95 15.22
N MET A 151 -0.52 6.30 14.95
CA MET A 151 -0.40 4.85 15.02
C MET A 151 0.42 4.47 16.25
N PHE A 152 -0.09 3.54 17.03
CA PHE A 152 0.64 2.82 18.07
C PHE A 152 0.79 1.38 17.66
N PHE A 153 1.94 0.78 17.94
CA PHE A 153 2.18 -0.63 17.68
C PHE A 153 2.99 -1.24 18.83
N ASP A 154 2.41 -2.23 19.49
CA ASP A 154 3.10 -3.09 20.46
C ASP A 154 3.38 -4.44 19.80
N ARG A 155 4.66 -4.66 19.50
CA ARG A 155 5.16 -5.90 18.89
C ARG A 155 4.93 -7.12 19.77
N HIS A 156 5.07 -6.99 21.10
CA HIS A 156 5.06 -8.10 22.03
C HIS A 156 3.65 -8.65 22.20
N LYS A 157 2.65 -7.75 22.30
CA LYS A 157 1.24 -8.15 22.28
C LYS A 157 0.74 -8.45 20.88
N GLY A 158 1.47 -8.02 19.85
CA GLY A 158 0.97 -7.93 18.50
C GLY A 158 -0.33 -7.15 18.55
N TRP A 159 -0.29 -5.91 19.06
CA TRP A 159 -1.40 -4.98 19.28
C TRP A 159 -1.14 -3.66 18.53
N ARG A 160 -2.19 -2.98 18.07
CA ARG A 160 -2.08 -1.65 17.46
C ARG A 160 -3.29 -0.78 17.79
N LYS A 161 -3.08 0.54 17.70
CA LYS A 161 -4.13 1.56 17.74
C LYS A 161 -3.92 2.58 16.63
N ALA A 162 -4.93 2.76 15.77
CA ALA A 162 -4.96 3.79 14.73
C ALA A 162 -5.99 4.87 15.11
N LYS A 163 -5.52 6.01 15.61
CA LYS A 163 -6.39 7.12 16.01
C LYS A 163 -6.39 8.23 14.97
N VAL A 164 -7.55 8.48 14.38
CA VAL A 164 -7.74 9.57 13.43
C VAL A 164 -7.95 10.88 14.17
N THR A 165 -7.27 11.94 13.74
CA THR A 165 -7.40 13.29 14.28
C THR A 165 -7.43 14.33 13.15
N PRO A 166 -8.14 15.46 13.32
CA PRO A 166 -8.14 16.54 12.33
C PRO A 166 -6.80 17.29 12.26
N ALA A 167 -6.00 17.21 13.33
CA ALA A 167 -4.69 17.84 13.41
C ALA A 167 -3.67 16.95 14.12
N LYS A 168 -2.40 17.35 14.07
CA LYS A 168 -1.26 16.70 14.73
C LYS A 168 -0.55 17.64 15.69
N LYS A 169 -1.33 18.45 16.41
CA LYS A 169 -0.80 19.43 17.36
C LYS A 169 -0.29 18.73 18.62
N ALA A 170 0.39 19.50 19.46
CA ALA A 170 0.91 19.01 20.73
C ALA A 170 -0.21 18.48 21.65
N GLU A 171 -1.37 19.14 21.60
CA GLU A 171 -2.57 18.75 22.35
C GLU A 171 -3.13 17.41 21.87
N ASP A 172 -3.17 17.17 20.56
CA ASP A 172 -3.61 15.89 19.98
C ASP A 172 -2.66 14.75 20.41
N PHE A 173 -1.35 14.98 20.35
CA PHE A 173 -0.34 14.03 20.81
C PHE A 173 -0.47 13.73 22.31
N ALA A 174 -0.62 14.77 23.14
CA ALA A 174 -0.77 14.65 24.58
C ALA A 174 -2.01 13.83 24.96
N GLN A 175 -3.12 14.05 24.27
CA GLN A 175 -4.33 13.26 24.44
C GLN A 175 -4.11 11.77 24.09
N CYS A 176 -3.36 11.49 23.01
CA CYS A 176 -3.01 10.10 22.67
C CYS A 176 -2.12 9.45 23.74
N MET A 177 -1.18 10.19 24.33
CA MET A 177 -0.36 9.68 25.44
C MET A 177 -1.20 9.40 26.70
N LYS A 178 -2.16 10.28 27.01
CA LYS A 178 -3.10 10.08 28.12
C LYS A 178 -3.91 8.79 27.92
N GLU A 179 -4.49 8.59 26.74
CA GLU A 179 -5.24 7.37 26.41
C GLU A 179 -4.38 6.11 26.45
N LEU A 180 -3.12 6.22 26.00
CA LEU A 180 -2.17 5.11 26.10
C LEU A 180 -1.98 4.67 27.56
N VAL A 181 -1.84 5.63 28.48
CA VAL A 181 -1.63 5.40 29.91
C VAL A 181 -2.91 4.95 30.62
N ASP A 182 -4.04 5.58 30.34
CA ASP A 182 -5.27 5.40 31.12
C ASP A 182 -6.18 4.30 30.56
N GLU A 183 -6.18 4.08 29.25
CA GLU A 183 -7.13 3.15 28.60
C GLU A 183 -6.44 1.90 28.07
N HIS A 184 -5.26 2.05 27.44
CA HIS A 184 -4.62 0.92 26.75
C HIS A 184 -3.67 0.13 27.65
N TYR A 185 -3.03 0.79 28.60
CA TYR A 185 -2.12 0.16 29.57
C TYR A 185 -2.35 0.69 30.99
N PRO A 186 -3.60 0.64 31.52
CA PRO A 186 -3.93 1.19 32.86
C PRO A 186 -3.10 0.57 33.98
N ASP A 187 -2.68 -0.68 33.86
CA ASP A 187 -1.97 -1.41 34.90
C ASP A 187 -0.43 -1.42 34.72
N ALA A 188 0.10 -0.77 33.68
CA ALA A 188 1.54 -0.76 33.44
C ALA A 188 2.26 0.27 34.35
N ASP A 189 3.27 -0.16 35.09
CA ASP A 189 4.09 0.76 35.90
C ASP A 189 4.81 1.79 35.02
N LYS A 190 5.34 1.34 33.88
CA LYS A 190 6.06 2.16 32.90
C LYS A 190 5.80 1.67 31.48
N ILE A 191 5.60 2.62 30.56
CA ILE A 191 5.40 2.36 29.13
C ILE A 191 6.54 3.02 28.35
N HIS A 192 7.36 2.20 27.70
CA HIS A 192 8.43 2.67 26.83
C HIS A 192 7.85 3.00 25.45
N VAL A 193 7.89 4.27 25.06
CA VAL A 193 7.37 4.74 23.78
C VAL A 193 8.52 5.13 22.87
N VAL A 194 8.71 4.34 21.81
CA VAL A 194 9.71 4.62 20.77
C VAL A 194 9.07 5.48 19.69
N MET A 195 9.67 6.63 19.37
CA MET A 195 9.13 7.59 18.42
C MET A 195 10.21 8.30 17.60
N ASP A 196 9.81 8.98 16.53
CA ASP A 196 10.70 9.87 15.78
C ASP A 196 10.85 11.23 16.49
N ASN A 197 11.68 12.10 15.91
CA ASN A 197 11.99 13.42 16.48
C ASN A 197 11.01 14.50 15.99
N TYR A 198 9.74 14.15 15.73
CA TYR A 198 8.76 15.13 15.33
C TYR A 198 8.55 16.20 16.40
N SER A 199 8.25 17.43 16.00
CA SER A 199 8.33 18.59 16.91
C SER A 199 7.36 18.55 18.11
N THR A 200 6.27 17.78 18.00
CA THR A 200 5.28 17.56 19.06
C THR A 200 5.59 16.34 19.93
N HIS A 201 6.52 15.48 19.55
CA HIS A 201 6.94 14.30 20.29
C HIS A 201 7.91 14.70 21.40
N LYS A 202 7.36 15.27 22.49
CA LYS A 202 8.15 15.72 23.64
C LYS A 202 7.29 15.82 24.89
N ALA A 203 7.91 15.66 26.06
CA ALA A 203 7.25 15.81 27.35
C ALA A 203 6.54 17.17 27.51
N GLY A 204 7.12 18.25 26.98
CA GLY A 204 6.51 19.59 27.00
C GLY A 204 5.13 19.66 26.33
N SER A 205 4.79 18.73 25.43
CA SER A 205 3.45 18.68 24.84
C SER A 205 2.37 18.31 25.86
N LEU A 206 2.69 17.49 26.87
CA LEU A 206 1.77 17.17 27.96
C LEU A 206 1.46 18.41 28.81
N TYR A 207 2.48 19.18 29.16
CA TYR A 207 2.33 20.44 29.91
C TYR A 207 1.61 21.54 29.12
N LYS A 208 1.64 21.46 27.79
CA LYS A 208 0.87 22.36 26.94
C LYS A 208 -0.62 22.02 26.95
N ALA A 209 -0.96 20.74 27.09
CA ALA A 209 -2.33 20.25 26.98
C ALA A 209 -3.06 20.12 28.33
N PHE A 210 -2.33 19.80 29.39
CA PHE A 210 -2.90 19.47 30.70
C PHE A 210 -2.32 20.36 31.81
N LYS A 211 -3.04 20.41 32.94
CA LYS A 211 -2.52 21.01 34.17
C LYS A 211 -1.23 20.30 34.61
N PRO A 212 -0.28 20.99 35.28
CA PRO A 212 1.01 20.41 35.65
C PRO A 212 0.93 19.07 36.42
N GLU A 213 -0.03 18.94 37.32
CA GLU A 213 -0.27 17.72 38.11
C GLU A 213 -0.63 16.52 37.21
N GLU A 214 -1.54 16.73 36.26
CA GLU A 214 -2.00 15.70 35.33
C GLU A 214 -0.92 15.36 34.30
N ALA A 215 -0.23 16.37 33.77
CA ALA A 215 0.90 16.17 32.87
C ALA A 215 2.00 15.32 33.53
N LEU A 216 2.32 15.60 34.80
CA LEU A 216 3.31 14.85 35.56
C LEU A 216 2.85 13.42 35.86
N ARG A 217 1.57 13.22 36.24
CA ARG A 217 0.98 11.88 36.43
C ARG A 217 1.15 11.00 35.19
N ILE A 218 0.82 11.54 34.02
CA ILE A 218 0.95 10.83 32.73
C ILE A 218 2.44 10.58 32.44
N LEU A 219 3.29 11.60 32.55
CA LEU A 219 4.72 11.48 32.23
C LEU A 219 5.46 10.49 33.13
N ASN A 220 5.07 10.37 34.41
CA ASN A 220 5.65 9.40 35.32
C ASN A 220 5.47 7.95 34.85
N ARG A 221 4.42 7.68 34.08
CA ARG A 221 4.11 6.36 33.50
C ARG A 221 4.71 6.15 32.11
N LEU A 222 5.36 7.16 31.53
CA LEU A 222 5.95 7.10 30.19
C LEU A 222 7.48 7.21 30.23
N GLU A 223 8.13 6.52 29.30
CA GLU A 223 9.55 6.73 28.98
C GLU A 223 9.71 6.90 27.48
N PHE A 224 10.21 8.05 27.04
CA PHE A 224 10.33 8.36 25.61
C PHE A 224 11.71 8.00 25.07
N HIS A 225 11.72 7.19 24.02
CA HIS A 225 12.90 6.76 23.29
C HIS A 225 12.85 7.34 21.88
N TYR A 226 13.80 8.21 21.56
CA TYR A 226 13.85 8.84 20.23
C TYR A 226 14.77 8.07 19.30
N THR A 227 14.28 7.77 18.11
CA THR A 227 15.14 7.22 17.04
C THR A 227 16.25 8.22 16.69
N PRO A 228 17.46 7.77 16.31
CA PRO A 228 18.50 8.67 15.84
C PRO A 228 18.03 9.51 14.63
N LYS A 229 18.59 10.71 14.49
CA LYS A 229 18.34 11.55 13.31
C LYS A 229 18.68 10.77 12.04
N HIS A 230 17.81 10.86 11.04
CA HIS A 230 17.91 10.12 9.76
C HIS A 230 17.81 8.59 9.87
N ALA A 231 17.35 8.05 10.99
CA ALA A 231 17.18 6.60 11.20
C ALA A 231 15.71 6.19 11.45
N SER A 232 14.76 6.82 10.74
CA SER A 232 13.32 6.48 10.84
C SER A 232 13.03 5.02 10.53
N TRP A 233 13.87 4.35 9.74
CA TRP A 233 13.78 2.90 9.46
C TRP A 233 13.93 2.00 10.71
N LEU A 234 14.38 2.54 11.85
CA LEU A 234 14.39 1.82 13.13
C LEU A 234 13.04 1.86 13.84
N ASN A 235 12.14 2.77 13.45
CA ASN A 235 10.83 2.89 14.07
C ASN A 235 9.88 1.83 13.49
N MET A 236 9.59 0.77 14.26
CA MET A 236 8.76 -0.35 13.79
C MET A 236 7.35 0.08 13.38
N VAL A 237 6.83 1.17 13.97
CA VAL A 237 5.50 1.68 13.65
C VAL A 237 5.37 2.09 12.18
N GLU A 238 6.48 2.50 11.53
CA GLU A 238 6.49 2.88 10.11
C GLU A 238 6.13 1.69 9.20
N ILE A 239 6.53 0.48 9.59
CA ILE A 239 6.14 -0.75 8.86
C ILE A 239 4.64 -0.99 9.02
N GLU A 240 4.10 -0.79 10.22
CA GLU A 240 2.66 -0.98 10.47
C GLU A 240 1.81 0.11 9.80
N ILE A 241 2.31 1.35 9.72
CA ILE A 241 1.73 2.42 8.89
C ILE A 241 1.75 2.01 7.41
N GLY A 242 2.84 1.41 6.92
CA GLY A 242 2.91 0.84 5.57
C GLY A 242 1.84 -0.22 5.32
N ASN A 243 1.65 -1.14 6.27
CA ASN A 243 0.58 -2.15 6.21
C ASN A 243 -0.81 -1.50 6.19
N MET A 244 -1.06 -0.51 7.04
CA MET A 244 -2.32 0.24 7.07
C MET A 244 -2.59 0.92 5.73
N ASN A 245 -1.58 1.58 5.15
CA ASN A 245 -1.71 2.27 3.87
C ASN A 245 -2.04 1.31 2.74
N GLN A 246 -1.46 0.11 2.73
CA GLN A 246 -1.70 -0.89 1.68
C GLN A 246 -3.00 -1.68 1.87
N GLN A 247 -3.42 -1.93 3.11
CA GLN A 247 -4.55 -2.82 3.41
C GLN A 247 -5.85 -2.06 3.68
N CYS A 248 -5.77 -0.81 4.12
CA CYS A 248 -6.93 -0.01 4.54
C CYS A 248 -7.06 1.27 3.73
N LEU A 249 -5.96 1.99 3.49
CA LEU A 249 -5.96 3.35 2.91
C LEU A 249 -5.42 3.41 1.47
N ASP A 250 -5.52 2.31 0.74
CA ASP A 250 -5.01 2.14 -0.63
C ASP A 250 -5.81 2.93 -1.70
N ARG A 251 -6.87 3.60 -1.27
CA ARG A 251 -7.82 4.35 -2.10
C ARG A 251 -8.30 5.61 -1.39
N ARG A 252 -9.00 6.47 -2.14
CA ARG A 252 -9.61 7.68 -1.58
C ARG A 252 -10.80 7.33 -0.70
N ILE A 253 -10.86 7.91 0.49
CA ILE A 253 -11.96 7.75 1.43
C ILE A 253 -12.76 9.07 1.48
N PRO A 254 -14.06 9.04 1.16
CA PRO A 254 -14.85 10.25 0.91
C PRO A 254 -15.31 10.97 2.19
N THR A 255 -15.39 10.29 3.34
CA THR A 255 -15.95 10.84 4.58
C THR A 255 -15.15 10.45 5.82
N TRP A 256 -15.25 11.27 6.87
CA TRP A 256 -14.63 11.02 8.17
C TRP A 256 -15.15 9.74 8.82
N ASP A 257 -16.46 9.51 8.81
CA ASP A 257 -17.07 8.31 9.41
C ASP A 257 -16.61 7.03 8.71
N LYS A 258 -16.43 7.09 7.38
CA LYS A 258 -15.92 5.96 6.61
C LYS A 258 -14.44 5.71 6.91
N LEU A 259 -13.64 6.76 7.03
CA LEU A 259 -12.23 6.62 7.42
C LEU A 259 -12.11 5.98 8.81
N GLN A 260 -12.89 6.45 9.78
CA GLN A 260 -12.86 5.93 11.14
C GLN A 260 -13.35 4.48 11.21
N SER A 261 -14.48 4.15 10.57
CA SER A 261 -15.02 2.79 10.58
C SER A 261 -14.11 1.78 9.88
N GLU A 262 -13.50 2.14 8.75
CA GLU A 262 -12.55 1.27 8.05
C GLU A 262 -11.29 1.03 8.88
N LEU A 263 -10.73 2.08 9.52
CA LEU A 263 -9.58 1.94 10.39
C LEU A 263 -9.87 1.10 11.63
N VAL A 264 -11.04 1.27 12.26
CA VAL A 264 -11.48 0.44 13.39
C VAL A 264 -11.62 -1.03 12.96
N ALA A 265 -12.19 -1.29 11.79
CA ALA A 265 -12.31 -2.65 11.27
C ALA A 265 -10.93 -3.28 10.99
N TRP A 266 -10.04 -2.52 10.34
CA TRP A 266 -8.67 -2.96 10.05
C TRP A 266 -7.86 -3.21 11.33
N GLU A 267 -7.93 -2.30 12.30
CA GLU A 267 -7.32 -2.42 13.63
C GLU A 267 -7.80 -3.69 14.33
N LYS A 268 -9.12 -3.91 14.38
CA LYS A 268 -9.75 -5.07 15.02
C LYS A 268 -9.26 -6.37 14.40
N LEU A 269 -9.32 -6.50 13.07
CA LEU A 269 -8.90 -7.71 12.36
C LEU A 269 -7.43 -8.06 12.64
N ARG A 270 -6.54 -7.06 12.62
CA ARG A 270 -5.12 -7.29 12.91
C ARG A 270 -4.84 -7.56 14.40
N ASN A 271 -5.60 -6.92 15.30
CA ASN A 271 -5.61 -7.18 16.75
C ASN A 271 -6.03 -8.62 17.06
N GLU A 272 -7.13 -9.10 16.49
CA GLU A 272 -7.61 -10.46 16.66
C GLU A 272 -6.61 -11.48 16.11
N ALA A 273 -6.00 -11.20 14.96
CA ALA A 273 -4.96 -12.04 14.37
C ALA A 273 -3.61 -11.99 15.13
N ARG A 274 -3.47 -11.09 16.12
CA ARG A 274 -2.20 -10.76 16.79
C ARG A 274 -1.05 -10.55 15.80
N ALA A 275 -1.37 -9.93 14.66
CA ALA A 275 -0.40 -9.73 13.58
C ALA A 275 0.78 -8.90 14.13
N THR A 276 1.99 -9.41 13.94
CA THR A 276 3.22 -8.82 14.47
C THR A 276 4.32 -8.76 13.41
N ILE A 277 5.37 -8.01 13.70
CA ILE A 277 6.52 -7.80 12.83
C ILE A 277 7.65 -8.73 13.25
N LYS A 278 8.12 -9.57 12.32
CA LYS A 278 9.36 -10.33 12.49
C LYS A 278 10.54 -9.39 12.31
N TRP A 279 10.96 -8.77 13.41
CA TRP A 279 12.08 -7.83 13.41
C TRP A 279 13.41 -8.56 13.25
N MET A 280 14.12 -8.28 12.16
CA MET A 280 15.39 -8.93 11.83
C MET A 280 16.63 -8.13 12.26
N PHE A 281 16.46 -6.87 12.67
CA PHE A 281 17.57 -6.00 13.05
C PHE A 281 17.89 -6.12 14.55
N ASN A 282 18.76 -7.07 14.89
CA ASN A 282 19.15 -7.37 16.27
C ASN A 282 20.30 -6.48 16.77
N VAL A 283 20.67 -6.62 18.04
CA VAL A 283 21.72 -5.83 18.70
C VAL A 283 23.07 -5.98 17.99
N ASP A 284 23.42 -7.18 17.52
CA ASP A 284 24.68 -7.40 16.81
C ASP A 284 24.71 -6.66 15.48
N ALA A 285 23.61 -6.70 14.72
CA ALA A 285 23.44 -5.91 13.52
C ALA A 285 23.48 -4.41 13.83
N ALA A 286 22.91 -3.98 14.96
CA ALA A 286 22.97 -2.60 15.41
C ALA A 286 24.40 -2.14 15.73
N ARG A 287 25.17 -2.94 16.48
CA ARG A 287 26.58 -2.67 16.79
C ARG A 287 27.44 -2.56 15.54
N LYS A 288 27.22 -3.46 14.56
CA LYS A 288 27.92 -3.43 13.26
C LYS A 288 27.54 -2.24 12.38
N LYS A 289 26.27 -1.84 12.39
CA LYS A 289 25.76 -0.77 11.50
C LYS A 289 25.92 0.63 12.11
N LEU A 290 25.89 0.75 13.43
CA LEU A 290 25.99 2.00 14.18
C LEU A 290 27.33 2.11 14.93
N THR A 291 28.41 1.53 14.37
CA THR A 291 29.73 1.44 15.01
C THR A 291 30.19 2.78 15.60
N ARG A 292 30.10 3.86 14.82
CA ARG A 292 30.49 5.22 15.27
C ARG A 292 29.72 5.73 16.49
N ALA A 293 28.46 5.33 16.66
CA ALA A 293 27.66 5.71 17.81
C ALA A 293 28.06 4.90 19.05
N TYR A 294 28.32 3.61 18.89
CA TYR A 294 28.81 2.74 19.98
C TYR A 294 30.24 3.08 20.41
N GLU A 295 31.12 3.47 19.49
CA GLU A 295 32.48 3.95 19.81
C GLU A 295 32.44 5.18 20.72
N LYS A 296 31.52 6.13 20.47
CA LYS A 296 31.34 7.30 21.33
C LYS A 296 30.78 6.95 22.70
N LEU A 297 29.83 6.02 22.78
CA LEU A 297 29.24 5.57 24.05
C LEU A 297 30.23 4.79 24.92
N ASN A 298 31.17 4.06 24.32
CA ASN A 298 32.18 3.30 25.06
C ASN A 298 33.37 4.17 25.51
N GLN A 299 33.46 5.43 25.06
CA GLN A 299 34.49 6.39 25.46
C GLN A 299 34.03 7.33 26.60
N SER A 300 32.74 7.29 26.95
CA SER A 300 32.09 8.08 28.02
C SER A 300 31.78 7.22 29.23
#